data_AF-A0A6I9R9P4-F1
#
_entry.id   AF-A0A6I9R9P4-F1
#
_cell.length_a   1.000
_cell.length_b   1.000
_cell.length_c   1.000
_cell.angle_alpha   90.00
_cell.angle_beta   90.00
_cell.angle_gamma   90.00
#
_symmetry.space_group_name_H-M   'P 1'
#
loop_
_entity.id
_entity.type
_entity.pdbx_description
1 polymer ?
#
loop_
_entity_poly.entity_id
_entity_poly.type
_entity_poly.pdbx_seq_one_letter_code
_entity_poly.pdbx_strand_id
1 'polypeptide(L)'
;MVGSVEGTHRSPPHSNGPVHYSNGVEEKLDELRRLLGKSEGDLLKIVGIGAGAWGSAFAALLQDAYGHFRDKVQIRIWRRPGRSVDRFTAEHLFEVINSREDVLRRLIQRCAYLKYVEARLGDRTLFADEILRDGFCLNMIDTPLCPLKVVTNLQEAVWDADIVVNGLPSTETREVFEEISRYWKERIRVPIIISLAKGIEAALDPVPRIITPTQMISHATGVPIENILYLGGPNIASEIYNKEYANARICGPDKWRKPLAKFLRQPHFIVWDNSDLVTHEVMGGLKNVYAIGAGMVAALTNESATSKSVYFAHCTSEMIFITHLLAEEPEKLAGPLLADTYVTLLKGRNAWYGQMLAKGELSLDMGDSIKGKGTIQGVSAVDAFYELLSESSLSVLHPEENKPVAPVELCPILKTLYKILIKRELPTKAILQALRDETMYDPRERIEMGQSHAFYRPSLLGQP
;
A
#
# COMPACT_ATOMS: atom_id res chain seq x y z
N MET A 1 5.06 66.35 35.29
CA MET A 1 4.99 64.89 35.51
C MET A 1 4.90 64.25 34.13
N VAL A 2 6.05 64.04 33.49
CA VAL A 2 6.84 62.79 33.43
C VAL A 2 6.13 61.72 32.60
N GLY A 3 6.72 61.40 31.44
CA GLY A 3 6.31 60.31 30.55
C GLY A 3 7.04 60.39 29.21
N SER A 4 8.29 59.94 29.20
CA SER A 4 9.33 60.14 28.19
C SER A 4 9.08 59.46 26.84
N VAL A 5 9.50 60.14 25.77
CA VAL A 5 9.66 59.60 24.41
C VAL A 5 11.15 59.34 24.20
N GLU A 6 11.55 58.08 23.99
CA GLU A 6 12.82 57.74 23.34
C GLU A 6 12.62 56.51 22.46
N GLY A 7 12.77 56.72 21.15
CA GLY A 7 12.93 55.64 20.18
C GLY A 7 14.38 55.20 20.11
N THR A 8 14.61 53.89 19.98
CA THR A 8 15.77 53.29 19.29
C THR A 8 15.49 51.79 19.15
N HIS A 9 14.85 51.39 18.04
CA HIS A 9 14.85 49.98 17.62
C HIS A 9 16.22 49.66 17.01
N ARG A 10 17.09 49.00 17.79
CA ARG A 10 18.21 48.22 17.27
C ARG A 10 17.85 46.74 17.32
N SER A 11 17.56 46.16 16.16
CA SER A 11 17.42 44.72 15.98
C SER A 11 18.77 44.04 16.22
N PRO A 12 18.86 42.94 16.99
CA PRO A 12 20.07 42.13 17.03
C PRO A 12 20.20 41.32 15.73
N PRO A 13 21.42 41.09 15.21
CA PRO A 13 21.62 40.31 14.00
C PRO A 13 21.31 38.85 14.30
N HIS A 14 20.31 38.29 13.61
CA HIS A 14 20.09 36.85 13.57
C HIS A 14 21.29 36.19 12.88
N SER A 15 22.15 35.55 13.67
CA SER A 15 23.13 34.59 13.17
C SER A 15 22.39 33.36 12.66
N ASN A 16 22.31 33.21 11.35
CA ASN A 16 21.87 31.98 10.69
C ASN A 16 22.92 30.89 10.90
N GLY A 17 22.82 30.19 12.03
CA GLY A 17 23.41 28.86 12.21
C GLY A 17 22.42 27.79 11.74
N PRO A 18 22.87 26.66 11.16
CA PRO A 18 21.99 25.56 10.79
C PRO A 18 21.39 24.96 12.07
N VAL A 19 20.07 25.07 12.22
CA VAL A 19 19.32 24.54 13.36
C VAL A 19 19.44 23.00 13.39
N HIS A 20 19.82 22.48 14.56
CA HIS A 20 19.95 21.07 14.95
C HIS A 20 18.73 20.18 14.60
N TYR A 21 18.60 19.72 13.36
CA TYR A 21 17.67 18.64 12.98
C TYR A 21 18.29 17.24 13.11
N SER A 22 19.63 17.13 13.15
CA SER A 22 20.36 15.84 13.16
C SER A 22 20.10 15.02 14.42
N ASN A 23 20.10 15.66 15.60
CA ASN A 23 20.04 14.96 16.89
C ASN A 23 18.73 14.17 17.05
N GLY A 24 17.61 14.67 16.52
CA GLY A 24 16.31 14.01 16.66
C GLY A 24 16.12 12.78 15.77
N VAL A 25 16.81 12.69 14.63
CA VAL A 25 16.73 11.53 13.73
C VAL A 25 17.61 10.39 14.27
N GLU A 26 18.82 10.72 14.72
CA GLU A 26 19.72 9.75 15.34
C GLU A 26 19.12 9.16 16.63
N GLU A 27 18.49 10.00 17.47
CA GLU A 27 17.83 9.55 18.69
C GLU A 27 16.71 8.54 18.43
N LYS A 28 15.90 8.74 17.38
CA LYS A 28 14.87 7.76 16.97
C LYS A 28 15.50 6.42 16.58
N LEU A 29 16.60 6.45 15.85
CA LEU A 29 17.32 5.25 15.43
C LEU A 29 17.90 4.52 16.65
N ASP A 30 18.55 5.24 17.56
CA ASP A 30 19.14 4.66 18.77
C ASP A 30 18.08 4.11 19.73
N GLU A 31 16.92 4.76 19.84
CA GLU A 31 15.79 4.24 20.62
C GLU A 31 15.29 2.90 20.06
N LEU A 32 15.09 2.80 18.74
CA LEU A 32 14.67 1.54 18.11
C LEU A 32 15.74 0.46 18.23
N ARG A 33 17.02 0.81 18.10
CA ARG A 33 18.16 -0.10 18.32
C ARG A 33 18.17 -0.65 19.75
N ARG A 34 18.02 0.21 20.76
CA ARG A 34 17.94 -0.21 22.18
C ARG A 34 16.75 -1.14 22.41
N LEU A 35 15.58 -0.83 21.84
CA LEU A 35 14.39 -1.67 21.95
C LEU A 35 14.60 -3.07 21.36
N LEU A 36 15.40 -3.18 20.30
CA LEU A 36 15.81 -4.44 19.67
C LEU A 36 17.00 -5.12 20.35
N GLY A 37 17.47 -4.58 21.48
CA GLY A 37 18.61 -5.14 22.23
C GLY A 37 19.93 -5.06 21.47
N LYS A 38 20.11 -4.05 20.61
CA LYS A 38 21.36 -3.83 19.86
C LYS A 38 22.40 -3.15 20.72
N SER A 39 23.61 -3.70 20.75
CA SER A 39 24.77 -3.09 21.41
C SER A 39 25.41 -2.01 20.53
N GLU A 40 26.35 -1.23 21.09
CA GLU A 40 27.19 -0.36 20.26
C GLU A 40 27.96 -1.18 19.22
N GLY A 41 28.04 -0.67 17.99
CA GLY A 41 28.59 -1.39 16.84
C GLY A 41 27.63 -2.37 16.15
N ASP A 42 26.52 -2.78 16.79
CA ASP A 42 25.53 -3.63 16.13
C ASP A 42 24.60 -2.82 15.23
N LEU A 43 24.57 -3.20 13.95
CA LEU A 43 23.69 -2.59 12.96
C LEU A 43 22.23 -3.02 13.17
N LEU A 44 21.32 -2.05 13.08
CA LEU A 44 19.93 -2.29 12.74
C LEU A 44 19.84 -2.66 11.26
N LYS A 45 19.41 -3.89 10.95
CA LYS A 45 19.35 -4.42 9.60
C LYS A 45 17.90 -4.44 9.12
N ILE A 46 17.60 -3.61 8.13
CA ILE A 46 16.27 -3.49 7.53
C ILE A 46 16.34 -4.01 6.10
N VAL A 47 15.41 -4.90 5.73
CA VAL A 47 15.28 -5.40 4.36
C VAL A 47 13.88 -5.13 3.82
N GLY A 48 13.79 -4.53 2.63
CA GLY A 48 12.55 -4.49 1.85
C GLY A 48 12.44 -5.71 0.94
N ILE A 49 11.32 -6.41 0.96
CA ILE A 49 11.00 -7.54 0.09
C ILE A 49 10.01 -7.06 -0.97
N GLY A 50 10.47 -6.97 -2.21
CA GLY A 50 9.68 -6.45 -3.33
C GLY A 50 10.12 -5.05 -3.74
N ALA A 51 10.47 -4.90 -5.02
CA ALA A 51 10.92 -3.64 -5.62
C ALA A 51 9.90 -3.04 -6.59
N GLY A 52 8.61 -3.14 -6.23
CA GLY A 52 7.58 -2.32 -6.85
C GLY A 52 7.67 -0.86 -6.40
N ALA A 53 6.78 0.00 -6.90
CA ALA A 53 6.75 1.42 -6.57
C ALA A 53 6.85 1.69 -5.06
N TRP A 54 5.98 1.04 -4.28
CA TRP A 54 5.92 1.21 -2.83
C TRP A 54 7.12 0.63 -2.08
N GLY A 55 7.53 -0.61 -2.37
CA GLY A 55 8.70 -1.21 -1.72
C GLY A 55 9.99 -0.42 -1.99
N SER A 56 10.18 0.04 -3.23
CA SER A 56 11.33 0.89 -3.60
C SER A 56 11.28 2.27 -2.95
N ALA A 57 10.14 2.97 -2.99
CA ALA A 57 9.98 4.28 -2.36
C ALA A 57 10.20 4.20 -0.84
N PHE A 58 9.63 3.18 -0.18
CA PHE A 58 9.77 3.02 1.26
C PHE A 58 11.22 2.71 1.68
N ALA A 59 11.91 1.83 0.95
CA ALA A 59 13.33 1.57 1.19
C ALA A 59 14.18 2.83 0.95
N ALA A 60 13.87 3.61 -0.08
CA ALA A 60 14.54 4.88 -0.38
C ALA A 60 14.30 5.95 0.69
N LEU A 61 13.08 6.07 1.21
CA LEU A 61 12.75 6.98 2.32
C LEU A 61 13.54 6.64 3.59
N LEU A 62 13.70 5.35 3.90
CA LEU A 62 14.54 4.92 5.02
C LEU A 62 16.02 5.19 4.74
N GLN A 63 16.48 4.92 3.51
CA GLN A 63 17.87 5.11 3.10
C GLN A 63 18.26 6.59 3.14
N ASP A 64 17.38 7.50 2.72
CA ASP A 64 17.60 8.95 2.78
C ASP A 64 17.59 9.45 4.22
N ALA A 65 16.66 8.96 5.05
CA ALA A 65 16.54 9.39 6.44
C ALA A 65 17.70 8.90 7.32
N TYR A 66 18.13 7.65 7.15
CA TYR A 66 19.02 6.98 8.12
C TYR A 66 20.33 6.46 7.52
N GLY A 67 20.43 6.33 6.20
CA GLY A 67 21.54 5.63 5.54
C GLY A 67 22.92 6.29 5.67
N HIS A 68 22.99 7.50 6.23
CA HIS A 68 24.25 8.16 6.56
C HIS A 68 24.86 7.65 7.90
N PHE A 69 24.06 7.06 8.80
CA PHE A 69 24.53 6.40 10.03
C PHE A 69 25.02 4.97 9.76
N ARG A 70 26.09 4.85 8.96
CA ARG A 70 26.56 3.57 8.39
C ARG A 70 27.01 2.53 9.43
N ASP A 71 27.37 2.98 10.62
CA ASP A 71 27.77 2.21 11.80
C ASP A 71 26.57 1.82 12.70
N LYS A 72 25.37 2.32 12.40
CA LYS A 72 24.15 2.08 13.19
C LYS A 72 23.05 1.36 12.41
N VAL A 73 22.96 1.56 11.09
CA VAL A 73 21.89 0.99 10.27
C VAL A 73 22.40 0.48 8.93
N GLN A 74 21.79 -0.58 8.43
CA GLN A 74 21.95 -1.05 7.06
C GLN A 74 20.58 -1.35 6.46
N ILE A 75 20.31 -0.73 5.32
CA ILE A 75 19.06 -0.90 4.57
C ILE A 75 19.38 -1.60 3.27
N ARG A 76 18.64 -2.67 2.98
CA ARG A 76 18.74 -3.48 1.76
C ARG A 76 17.36 -3.61 1.12
N ILE A 77 17.32 -3.84 -0.18
CA ILE A 77 16.09 -4.20 -0.87
C ILE A 77 16.33 -5.46 -1.71
N TRP A 78 15.44 -6.43 -1.56
CA TRP A 78 15.42 -7.61 -2.40
C TRP A 78 14.52 -7.41 -3.62
N ARG A 79 15.00 -7.90 -4.75
CA ARG A 79 14.16 -8.15 -5.92
C ARG A 79 14.58 -9.39 -6.68
N ARG A 80 13.62 -9.97 -7.41
CA ARG A 80 13.91 -11.02 -8.38
C ARG A 80 14.86 -10.49 -9.48
N PRO A 81 15.90 -11.24 -9.86
CA PRO A 81 16.78 -10.88 -10.96
C PRO A 81 16.10 -11.09 -12.32
N GLY A 82 16.74 -10.61 -13.39
CA GLY A 82 16.44 -11.05 -14.76
C GLY A 82 15.30 -10.32 -15.48
N ARG A 83 14.57 -9.42 -14.81
CA ARG A 83 13.60 -8.55 -15.50
C ARG A 83 14.32 -7.49 -16.32
N SER A 84 14.34 -7.68 -17.63
CA SER A 84 14.89 -6.72 -18.60
C SER A 84 14.07 -5.43 -18.66
N VAL A 85 14.75 -4.35 -19.02
CA VAL A 85 14.15 -3.06 -19.37
C VAL A 85 13.99 -3.04 -20.88
N ASP A 86 12.75 -2.85 -21.37
CA ASP A 86 12.52 -2.71 -22.81
C ASP A 86 13.11 -1.40 -23.35
N ARG A 87 13.33 -1.37 -24.67
CA ARG A 87 13.99 -0.25 -25.35
C ARG A 87 13.26 1.08 -25.13
N PHE A 88 11.93 1.10 -25.19
CA PHE A 88 11.13 2.30 -24.98
C PHE A 88 11.35 2.85 -23.56
N THR A 89 11.32 1.97 -22.56
CA THR A 89 11.61 2.35 -21.17
C THR A 89 13.05 2.81 -20.98
N ALA A 90 14.03 2.22 -21.69
CA ALA A 90 15.42 2.65 -21.63
C ALA A 90 15.65 4.03 -22.28
N GLU A 91 14.97 4.31 -23.40
CA GLU A 91 14.97 5.62 -24.06
C GLU A 91 14.36 6.69 -23.13
N HIS A 92 13.19 6.42 -22.56
CA HIS A 92 12.53 7.30 -21.60
C HIS A 92 13.39 7.55 -20.35
N LEU A 93 14.01 6.49 -19.80
CA LEU A 93 14.89 6.62 -18.65
C LEU A 93 16.10 7.52 -18.95
N PHE A 94 16.65 7.45 -20.16
CA PHE A 94 17.73 8.34 -20.59
C PHE A 94 17.30 9.81 -20.65
N GLU A 95 16.08 10.09 -21.10
CA GLU A 95 15.51 11.45 -21.07
C GLU A 95 15.34 11.94 -19.63
N VAL A 96 14.81 11.10 -18.73
CA VAL A 96 14.69 11.42 -17.31
C VAL A 96 16.05 11.75 -16.71
N ILE A 97 17.08 10.95 -16.98
CA ILE A 97 18.46 11.20 -16.49
C ILE A 97 18.97 12.56 -16.95
N ASN A 98 18.81 12.91 -18.22
CA ASN A 98 19.32 14.18 -18.77
C ASN A 98 18.51 15.41 -18.34
N SER A 99 17.24 15.22 -17.99
CA SER A 99 16.40 16.30 -17.46
C SER A 99 16.74 16.69 -16.02
N ARG A 100 17.53 15.88 -15.30
CA ARG A 100 17.88 16.11 -13.89
C ARG A 100 19.38 16.18 -13.66
N GLU A 101 19.89 17.38 -13.46
CA GLU A 101 21.33 17.67 -13.34
C GLU A 101 22.02 16.90 -12.20
N ASP A 102 21.35 16.75 -11.06
CA ASP A 102 21.86 16.03 -9.89
C ASP A 102 22.00 14.52 -10.18
N VAL A 103 21.01 13.93 -10.86
CA VAL A 103 21.02 12.52 -11.28
C VAL A 103 22.12 12.28 -12.31
N LEU A 104 22.22 13.15 -13.33
CA LEU A 104 23.26 13.08 -14.36
C LEU A 104 24.66 13.11 -13.73
N ARG A 105 24.94 14.10 -12.88
CA ARG A 105 26.23 14.24 -12.18
C ARG A 105 26.54 13.01 -11.34
N ARG A 106 25.56 12.50 -10.59
CA ARG A 106 25.71 11.28 -9.77
C ARG A 106 26.10 10.07 -10.62
N LEU A 107 25.46 9.86 -11.77
CA LEU A 107 25.76 8.72 -12.64
C LEU A 107 27.12 8.85 -13.33
N ILE A 108 27.52 10.06 -13.75
CA ILE A 108 28.85 10.30 -14.31
C ILE A 108 29.93 10.00 -13.26
N GLN A 109 29.80 10.53 -12.04
CA GLN A 109 30.75 10.29 -10.94
C GLN A 109 30.90 8.81 -10.56
N ARG A 110 29.86 8.00 -10.77
CA ARG A 110 29.87 6.55 -10.52
C ARG A 110 30.24 5.71 -11.73
N CYS A 111 30.64 6.33 -12.83
CA CYS A 111 30.92 5.67 -14.12
C CYS A 111 29.72 4.83 -14.63
N ALA A 112 28.50 5.23 -14.26
CA ALA A 112 27.26 4.52 -14.57
C ALA A 112 26.48 5.18 -15.72
N TYR A 113 26.89 6.34 -16.22
CA TYR A 113 26.17 7.03 -17.29
C TYR A 113 26.24 6.29 -18.65
N LEU A 114 27.43 5.77 -19.01
CA LEU A 114 27.67 5.15 -20.32
C LEU A 114 26.72 3.98 -20.61
N LYS A 115 26.41 3.15 -19.61
CA LYS A 115 25.47 2.03 -19.78
C LYS A 115 24.06 2.45 -20.18
N TYR A 116 23.61 3.65 -19.80
CA TYR A 116 22.29 4.17 -20.22
C TYR A 116 22.34 4.70 -21.65
N VAL A 117 23.50 5.21 -22.11
CA VAL A 117 23.72 5.57 -23.52
C VAL A 117 23.67 4.31 -24.39
N GLU A 118 24.43 3.28 -24.03
CA GLU A 118 24.46 1.99 -24.73
C GLU A 118 23.07 1.35 -24.78
N ALA A 119 22.34 1.39 -23.67
CA ALA A 119 21.00 0.81 -23.59
C ALA A 119 19.98 1.52 -24.49
N ARG A 120 20.04 2.86 -24.56
CA ARG A 120 19.22 3.66 -25.47
C ARG A 120 19.52 3.33 -26.94
N LEU A 121 20.79 3.08 -27.28
CA LEU A 121 21.21 2.72 -28.64
C LEU A 121 20.84 1.27 -29.00
N GLY A 122 20.52 0.44 -28.00
CA GLY A 122 20.22 -0.99 -28.17
C GLY A 122 21.46 -1.88 -28.09
N ASP A 123 22.63 -1.31 -27.78
CA ASP A 123 23.90 -2.03 -27.67
C ASP A 123 24.03 -2.81 -26.35
N ARG A 124 23.17 -2.49 -25.37
CA ARG A 124 23.13 -3.13 -24.05
C ARG A 124 21.70 -3.36 -23.57
N THR A 125 21.45 -4.53 -22.98
CA THR A 125 20.22 -4.74 -22.20
C THR A 125 20.44 -4.27 -20.76
N LEU A 126 19.56 -3.41 -20.26
CA LEU A 126 19.51 -3.10 -18.83
C LEU A 126 18.61 -4.10 -18.12
N PHE A 127 19.01 -4.48 -16.92
CA PHE A 127 18.16 -5.21 -15.98
C PHE A 127 17.68 -4.29 -14.88
N ALA A 128 16.46 -4.53 -14.44
CA ALA A 128 15.84 -3.58 -13.53
C ALA A 128 16.46 -3.60 -12.10
N ASP A 129 17.31 -4.58 -11.75
CA ASP A 129 18.12 -4.57 -10.51
C ASP A 129 19.33 -3.67 -10.66
N GLU A 130 19.91 -3.59 -11.85
CA GLU A 130 20.97 -2.65 -12.15
C GLU A 130 20.47 -1.21 -12.05
N ILE A 131 19.32 -0.90 -12.65
CA ILE A 131 18.78 0.47 -12.58
C ILE A 131 18.32 0.82 -11.16
N LEU A 132 17.85 -0.16 -10.37
CA LEU A 132 17.47 0.06 -8.97
C LEU A 132 18.67 0.37 -8.07
N ARG A 133 19.82 -0.27 -8.31
CA ARG A 133 21.09 0.09 -7.63
C ARG A 133 21.48 1.53 -7.90
N ASP A 134 21.14 2.04 -9.07
CA ASP A 134 21.41 3.42 -9.47
C ASP A 134 20.35 4.42 -9.03
N GLY A 135 19.27 3.95 -8.40
CA GLY A 135 18.16 4.79 -7.93
C GLY A 135 17.02 4.96 -8.94
N PHE A 136 16.67 3.92 -9.69
CA PHE A 136 15.50 3.94 -10.58
C PHE A 136 14.58 2.74 -10.34
N CYS A 137 13.27 2.97 -10.33
CA CYS A 137 12.27 1.92 -10.21
C CYS A 137 11.44 1.85 -11.49
N LEU A 138 11.30 0.65 -12.08
CA LEU A 138 10.49 0.44 -13.30
C LEU A 138 9.06 0.96 -13.17
N ASN A 139 8.48 0.89 -11.97
CA ASN A 139 7.10 1.30 -11.75
C ASN A 139 6.98 2.80 -11.43
N MET A 140 8.10 3.55 -11.42
CA MET A 140 8.19 4.98 -11.11
C MET A 140 9.37 5.62 -11.86
N ILE A 141 9.52 5.37 -13.17
CA ILE A 141 10.68 5.82 -13.95
C ILE A 141 10.87 7.35 -13.88
N ASP A 142 9.78 8.11 -13.83
CA ASP A 142 9.80 9.58 -13.74
C ASP A 142 10.25 10.12 -12.38
N THR A 143 10.41 9.25 -11.38
CA THR A 143 10.79 9.61 -10.01
C THR A 143 12.12 8.94 -9.65
N PRO A 144 13.26 9.55 -10.00
CA PRO A 144 14.57 9.08 -9.57
C PRO A 144 14.66 9.03 -8.05
N LEU A 145 15.08 7.88 -7.54
CA LEU A 145 15.33 7.59 -6.14
C LEU A 145 16.80 7.80 -5.78
N CYS A 146 17.10 7.70 -4.48
CA CYS A 146 18.45 7.50 -4.01
C CYS A 146 18.94 6.08 -4.38
N PRO A 147 20.25 5.90 -4.58
CA PRO A 147 20.83 4.59 -4.84
C PRO A 147 20.57 3.62 -3.69
N LEU A 148 20.11 2.41 -3.99
CA LEU A 148 19.78 1.39 -3.00
C LEU A 148 20.79 0.23 -2.99
N LYS A 149 20.97 -0.39 -1.83
CA LYS A 149 21.69 -1.67 -1.73
C LYS A 149 20.76 -2.81 -2.16
N VAL A 150 20.82 -3.18 -3.44
CA VAL A 150 19.99 -4.24 -4.02
C VAL A 150 20.62 -5.61 -3.85
N VAL A 151 19.83 -6.55 -3.35
CA VAL A 151 20.19 -7.97 -3.20
C VAL A 151 19.25 -8.80 -4.08
N THR A 152 19.77 -9.80 -4.78
CA THR A 152 18.96 -10.68 -5.67
C THR A 152 18.75 -12.08 -5.10
N ASN A 153 19.61 -12.52 -4.17
CA ASN A 153 19.42 -13.74 -3.41
C ASN A 153 18.48 -13.47 -2.21
N LEU A 154 17.36 -14.20 -2.13
CA LEU A 154 16.35 -13.96 -1.10
C LEU A 154 16.86 -14.35 0.30
N GLN A 155 17.54 -15.49 0.42
CA GLN A 155 18.13 -15.95 1.68
C GLN A 155 19.12 -14.92 2.25
N GLU A 156 20.07 -14.44 1.45
CA GLU A 156 21.03 -13.40 1.85
C GLU A 156 20.32 -12.12 2.35
N ALA A 157 19.22 -11.75 1.70
CA ALA A 157 18.49 -10.55 2.03
C ALA A 157 17.78 -10.64 3.40
N VAL A 158 17.22 -11.80 3.74
CA VAL A 158 16.39 -11.99 4.95
C VAL A 158 17.08 -12.69 6.11
N TRP A 159 18.27 -13.26 5.91
CA TRP A 159 18.93 -14.11 6.91
C TRP A 159 19.16 -13.40 8.23
N ASP A 160 19.68 -12.17 8.19
CA ASP A 160 20.11 -11.41 9.36
C ASP A 160 19.29 -10.13 9.61
N ALA A 161 18.14 -9.99 8.92
CA ALA A 161 17.28 -8.81 9.04
C ALA A 161 16.60 -8.75 10.40
N ASP A 162 16.62 -7.59 11.06
CA ASP A 162 15.84 -7.30 12.27
C ASP A 162 14.42 -6.86 11.91
N ILE A 163 14.29 -6.08 10.83
CA ILE A 163 13.02 -5.60 10.29
C ILE A 163 12.91 -6.03 8.82
N VAL A 164 11.79 -6.66 8.49
CA VAL A 164 11.44 -7.09 7.13
C VAL A 164 10.23 -6.28 6.69
N VAL A 165 10.37 -5.53 5.60
CA VAL A 165 9.28 -4.75 5.02
C VAL A 165 8.70 -5.53 3.86
N ASN A 166 7.46 -6.01 3.96
CA ASN A 166 6.77 -6.62 2.83
C ASN A 166 6.25 -5.52 1.89
N GLY A 167 6.95 -5.32 0.77
CA GLY A 167 6.57 -4.44 -0.34
C GLY A 167 5.95 -5.18 -1.54
N LEU A 168 5.61 -6.46 -1.38
CA LEU A 168 4.96 -7.26 -2.41
C LEU A 168 3.46 -6.93 -2.51
N PRO A 169 2.82 -7.19 -3.66
CA PRO A 169 1.36 -7.29 -3.69
C PRO A 169 0.88 -8.48 -2.84
N SER A 170 -0.36 -8.43 -2.36
CA SER A 170 -0.98 -9.52 -1.57
C SER A 170 -0.91 -10.86 -2.30
N THR A 171 -1.13 -10.86 -3.61
CA THR A 171 -1.12 -12.05 -4.49
C THR A 171 0.22 -12.78 -4.56
N GLU A 172 1.32 -12.12 -4.20
CA GLU A 172 2.67 -12.73 -4.18
C GLU A 172 3.20 -12.93 -2.76
N THR A 173 2.48 -12.42 -1.75
CA THR A 173 2.97 -12.39 -0.36
C THR A 173 3.14 -13.81 0.17
N ARG A 174 2.14 -14.68 -0.01
CA ARG A 174 2.18 -16.06 0.51
C ARG A 174 3.37 -16.85 -0.01
N GLU A 175 3.50 -16.98 -1.33
CA GLU A 175 4.56 -17.77 -1.98
C GLU A 175 5.96 -17.34 -1.53
N VAL A 176 6.23 -16.03 -1.53
CA VAL A 176 7.55 -15.51 -1.16
C VAL A 176 7.82 -15.71 0.34
N PHE A 177 6.83 -15.50 1.20
CA PHE A 177 7.01 -15.69 2.64
C PHE A 177 7.09 -17.18 3.03
N GLU A 178 6.47 -18.09 2.28
CA GLU A 178 6.67 -19.54 2.43
C GLU A 178 8.11 -19.95 2.09
N GLU A 179 8.73 -19.35 1.07
CA GLU A 179 10.16 -19.56 0.79
C GLU A 179 11.02 -19.02 1.93
N ILE A 180 10.75 -17.79 2.38
CA ILE A 180 11.46 -17.15 3.49
C ILE A 180 11.40 -18.00 4.76
N SER A 181 10.26 -18.64 5.04
CA SER A 181 10.07 -19.51 6.21
C SER A 181 11.13 -20.60 6.32
N ARG A 182 11.62 -21.12 5.19
CA ARG A 182 12.62 -22.19 5.14
C ARG A 182 13.96 -21.71 5.71
N TYR A 183 14.33 -20.47 5.42
CA TYR A 183 15.55 -19.84 5.93
C TYR A 183 15.42 -19.43 7.41
N TRP A 184 14.22 -19.05 7.84
CA TRP A 184 13.99 -18.59 9.22
C TRP A 184 13.93 -19.71 10.25
N LYS A 185 13.74 -20.97 9.85
CA LYS A 185 13.81 -22.13 10.76
C LYS A 185 15.14 -22.22 11.51
N GLU A 186 16.22 -21.73 10.91
CA GLU A 186 17.58 -21.77 11.48
C GLU A 186 17.93 -20.50 12.28
N ARG A 187 17.03 -19.50 12.32
CA ARG A 187 17.29 -18.24 13.03
C ARG A 187 16.99 -18.35 14.51
N ILE A 188 17.87 -17.77 15.32
CA ILE A 188 17.66 -17.62 16.76
C ILE A 188 16.61 -16.53 17.06
N ARG A 189 16.58 -15.46 16.26
CA ARG A 189 15.72 -14.28 16.50
C ARG A 189 14.69 -14.11 15.38
N VAL A 190 13.43 -14.02 15.79
CA VAL A 190 12.28 -13.70 14.95
C VAL A 190 12.33 -12.22 14.54
N PRO A 191 12.20 -11.88 13.24
CA PRO A 191 12.19 -10.49 12.80
C PRO A 191 10.85 -9.80 13.10
N ILE A 192 10.88 -8.47 13.12
CA ILE A 192 9.66 -7.66 13.04
C ILE A 192 9.30 -7.49 11.57
N ILE A 193 8.01 -7.59 11.24
CA ILE A 193 7.54 -7.47 9.86
C ILE A 193 6.61 -6.27 9.73
N ILE A 194 6.85 -5.41 8.74
CA ILE A 194 5.96 -4.30 8.38
C ILE A 194 5.40 -4.58 6.98
N SER A 195 4.11 -4.86 6.89
CA SER A 195 3.43 -5.14 5.63
C SER A 195 2.86 -3.87 4.99
N LEU A 196 3.27 -3.62 3.75
CA LEU A 196 2.72 -2.58 2.87
C LEU A 196 1.69 -3.16 1.88
N ALA A 197 1.51 -4.48 1.89
CA ALA A 197 0.66 -5.20 0.96
C ALA A 197 -0.80 -4.85 1.21
N LYS A 198 -1.53 -4.55 0.13
CA LYS A 198 -2.96 -4.24 0.14
C LYS A 198 -3.69 -5.31 -0.67
N GLY A 199 -4.85 -5.74 -0.23
CA GLY A 199 -5.61 -6.86 -0.79
C GLY A 199 -5.89 -7.94 0.25
N ILE A 200 -6.74 -8.91 -0.08
CA ILE A 200 -7.13 -10.03 0.80
C ILE A 200 -7.21 -11.32 -0.03
N GLU A 201 -7.22 -12.46 0.64
CA GLU A 201 -7.59 -13.77 0.07
C GLU A 201 -8.86 -14.27 0.75
N ALA A 202 -9.67 -15.07 0.05
CA ALA A 202 -10.76 -15.82 0.66
C ALA A 202 -10.36 -17.29 0.83
N ALA A 203 -10.68 -17.87 1.98
CA ALA A 203 -10.58 -19.30 2.22
C ALA A 203 -11.95 -19.79 2.69
N LEU A 204 -12.60 -20.61 1.87
CA LEU A 204 -13.96 -21.09 2.15
C LEU A 204 -13.96 -22.35 3.03
N ASP A 205 -12.90 -23.17 2.92
CA ASP A 205 -12.76 -24.40 3.69
C ASP A 205 -11.73 -24.28 4.84
N PRO A 206 -11.92 -25.01 5.95
CA PRO A 206 -13.16 -25.69 6.36
C PRO A 206 -14.26 -24.73 6.85
N VAL A 207 -13.88 -23.46 7.07
CA VAL A 207 -14.78 -22.39 7.51
C VAL A 207 -14.48 -21.15 6.67
N PRO A 208 -15.52 -20.49 6.11
CA PRO A 208 -15.35 -19.27 5.35
C PRO A 208 -14.70 -18.15 6.15
N ARG A 209 -13.64 -17.58 5.58
CA ARG A 209 -12.90 -16.47 6.16
C ARG A 209 -12.16 -15.69 5.08
N ILE A 210 -11.85 -14.44 5.39
CA ILE A 210 -10.80 -13.72 4.68
C ILE A 210 -9.48 -13.92 5.39
N ILE A 211 -8.40 -13.88 4.62
CA ILE A 211 -7.04 -13.87 5.11
C ILE A 211 -6.44 -12.51 4.74
N THR A 212 -6.08 -11.72 5.75
CA THR A 212 -5.43 -10.42 5.55
C THR A 212 -3.93 -10.58 5.29
N PRO A 213 -3.25 -9.59 4.70
CA PRO A 213 -1.82 -9.67 4.41
C PRO A 213 -0.94 -10.02 5.62
N THR A 214 -1.23 -9.48 6.81
CA THR A 214 -0.51 -9.87 8.03
C THR A 214 -0.75 -11.34 8.41
N GLN A 215 -1.98 -11.86 8.25
CA GLN A 215 -2.30 -13.27 8.46
C GLN A 215 -1.64 -14.17 7.40
N MET A 216 -1.57 -13.75 6.14
CA MET A 216 -0.84 -14.48 5.08
C MET A 216 0.62 -14.69 5.48
N ILE A 217 1.28 -13.63 5.96
CA ILE A 217 2.67 -13.68 6.43
C ILE A 217 2.78 -14.62 7.64
N SER A 218 1.91 -14.46 8.63
CA SER A 218 1.89 -15.29 9.85
C SER A 218 1.75 -16.78 9.50
N HIS A 219 0.75 -17.14 8.70
CA HIS A 219 0.50 -18.51 8.27
C HIS A 219 1.64 -19.09 7.43
N ALA A 220 2.22 -18.29 6.53
CA ALA A 220 3.32 -18.73 5.66
C ALA A 220 4.63 -18.97 6.41
N THR A 221 4.89 -18.23 7.48
CA THR A 221 6.19 -18.22 8.16
C THR A 221 6.21 -18.82 9.55
N GLY A 222 5.05 -18.92 10.20
CA GLY A 222 4.95 -19.16 11.63
C GLY A 222 5.43 -17.98 12.48
N VAL A 223 5.73 -16.82 11.89
CA VAL A 223 6.04 -15.62 12.67
C VAL A 223 4.79 -15.19 13.42
N PRO A 224 4.86 -15.05 14.75
CA PRO A 224 3.70 -14.69 15.53
C PRO A 224 3.14 -13.31 15.14
N ILE A 225 1.80 -13.17 15.16
CA ILE A 225 1.12 -11.94 14.75
C ILE A 225 1.55 -10.73 15.61
N GLU A 226 2.03 -10.96 16.83
CA GLU A 226 2.56 -9.91 17.71
C GLU A 226 3.86 -9.25 17.19
N ASN A 227 4.47 -9.79 16.14
CA ASN A 227 5.64 -9.24 15.46
C ASN A 227 5.33 -8.71 14.05
N ILE A 228 4.07 -8.71 13.62
CA ILE A 228 3.66 -8.30 12.29
C ILE A 228 2.78 -7.05 12.39
N LEU A 229 3.10 -6.04 11.60
CA LEU A 229 2.38 -4.77 11.51
C LEU A 229 1.92 -4.54 10.08
N TYR A 230 0.88 -3.72 9.94
CA TYR A 230 0.44 -3.19 8.66
C TYR A 230 0.75 -1.70 8.59
N LEU A 231 1.14 -1.20 7.43
CA LEU A 231 1.26 0.24 7.17
C LEU A 231 0.49 0.61 5.90
N GLY A 232 -0.49 1.50 6.05
CA GLY A 232 -1.36 1.97 4.97
C GLY A 232 -1.80 3.42 5.15
N GLY A 233 -2.56 3.98 4.22
CA GLY A 233 -3.05 5.35 4.29
C GLY A 233 -3.06 6.08 2.94
N PRO A 234 -3.53 7.34 2.91
CA PRO A 234 -3.59 8.18 1.71
C PRO A 234 -2.18 8.60 1.30
N ASN A 235 -1.53 7.71 0.59
CA ASN A 235 -0.15 7.88 0.20
C ASN A 235 0.09 7.29 -1.19
N ILE A 236 0.79 8.07 -2.03
CA ILE A 236 1.24 7.64 -3.35
C ILE A 236 2.77 7.62 -3.33
N ALA A 237 3.37 6.48 -3.68
CA ALA A 237 4.79 6.22 -3.53
C ALA A 237 5.70 7.31 -4.15
N SER A 238 5.40 7.73 -5.38
CA SER A 238 6.17 8.77 -6.08
C SER A 238 6.00 10.15 -5.44
N GLU A 239 4.80 10.47 -4.95
CA GLU A 239 4.50 11.79 -4.35
C GLU A 239 5.24 11.92 -3.01
N ILE A 240 5.22 10.89 -2.16
CA ILE A 240 5.97 10.91 -0.90
C ILE A 240 7.46 11.07 -1.17
N TYR A 241 8.02 10.34 -2.13
CA TYR A 241 9.45 10.45 -2.42
C TYR A 241 9.84 11.83 -2.96
N ASN A 242 8.93 12.48 -3.69
CA ASN A 242 9.07 13.88 -4.11
C ASN A 242 8.81 14.89 -2.97
N LYS A 243 8.69 14.43 -1.72
CA LYS A 243 8.45 15.22 -0.51
C LYS A 243 7.10 15.93 -0.47
N GLU A 244 6.13 15.47 -1.26
CA GLU A 244 4.74 15.89 -1.08
C GLU A 244 4.22 15.37 0.26
N TYR A 245 3.36 16.15 0.89
CA TYR A 245 2.80 15.79 2.18
C TYR A 245 1.88 14.57 2.05
N ALA A 246 2.15 13.55 2.86
CA ALA A 246 1.29 12.40 3.02
C ALA A 246 1.24 11.93 4.48
N ASN A 247 0.22 11.13 4.78
CA ASN A 247 0.11 10.45 6.06
C ASN A 247 -0.05 8.94 5.89
N ALA A 248 0.27 8.21 6.96
CA ALA A 248 0.05 6.78 7.05
C ALA A 248 -0.39 6.40 8.46
N ARG A 249 -1.01 5.24 8.56
CA ARG A 249 -1.34 4.53 9.79
C ARG A 249 -0.49 3.28 9.86
N ILE A 250 0.25 3.11 10.95
CA ILE A 250 0.86 1.82 11.30
C ILE A 250 -0.03 1.12 12.33
N CYS A 251 -0.41 -0.10 12.01
CA CYS A 251 -1.39 -0.88 12.76
C CYS A 251 -0.80 -2.20 13.25
N GLY A 252 -1.31 -2.69 14.37
CA GLY A 252 -0.82 -3.90 15.02
C GLY A 252 -0.42 -3.69 16.50
N PRO A 253 0.38 -4.61 17.06
CA PRO A 253 0.67 -4.67 18.48
C PRO A 253 1.40 -3.44 19.03
N ASP A 254 0.95 -2.95 20.19
CA ASP A 254 1.48 -1.76 20.88
C ASP A 254 3.01 -1.77 21.05
N LYS A 255 3.56 -2.95 21.37
CA LYS A 255 5.00 -3.19 21.56
C LYS A 255 5.84 -2.61 20.43
N TRP A 256 5.39 -2.77 19.19
CA TRP A 256 6.13 -2.34 18.00
C TRP A 256 5.52 -1.12 17.33
N ARG A 257 4.18 -1.00 17.36
CA ARG A 257 3.44 0.02 16.63
C ARG A 257 3.84 1.44 17.02
N LYS A 258 3.92 1.73 18.33
CA LYS A 258 4.25 3.07 18.83
C LYS A 258 5.71 3.48 18.55
N PRO A 259 6.73 2.66 18.87
CA PRO A 259 8.13 2.98 18.52
C PRO A 259 8.34 3.10 17.01
N LEU A 260 7.75 2.22 16.20
CA LEU A 260 7.89 2.26 14.75
C LEU A 260 7.17 3.47 14.14
N ALA A 261 6.01 3.90 14.66
CA ALA A 261 5.39 5.15 14.24
C ALA A 261 6.35 6.34 14.43
N LYS A 262 7.04 6.42 15.58
CA LYS A 262 8.03 7.48 15.85
C LYS A 262 9.22 7.39 14.89
N PHE A 263 9.75 6.18 14.66
CA PHE A 263 10.88 5.92 13.77
C PHE A 263 10.55 6.24 12.30
N LEU A 264 9.34 5.96 11.83
CA LEU A 264 8.96 6.18 10.43
C LEU A 264 8.55 7.63 10.10
N ARG A 265 8.23 8.45 11.11
CA ARG A 265 7.83 9.85 10.93
C ARG A 265 8.95 10.69 10.32
N GLN A 266 8.64 11.32 9.19
CA GLN A 266 9.44 12.36 8.52
C GLN A 266 8.60 13.62 8.31
N PRO A 267 9.20 14.80 8.07
CA PRO A 267 8.44 16.05 7.91
C PRO A 267 7.32 16.02 6.85
N HIS A 268 7.55 15.30 5.75
CA HIS A 268 6.59 15.14 4.64
C HIS A 268 5.80 13.82 4.71
N PHE A 269 6.15 12.91 5.61
CA PHE A 269 5.50 11.60 5.77
C PHE A 269 5.18 11.34 7.23
N ILE A 270 3.97 11.69 7.65
CA ILE A 270 3.54 11.59 9.05
C ILE A 270 2.85 10.25 9.28
N VAL A 271 3.49 9.41 10.10
CA VAL A 271 2.96 8.09 10.47
C VAL A 271 2.31 8.14 11.84
N TRP A 272 1.03 7.82 11.93
CA TRP A 272 0.30 7.71 13.20
C TRP A 272 0.08 6.24 13.54
N ASP A 273 0.06 5.91 14.82
CA ASP A 273 -0.30 4.57 15.25
C ASP A 273 -1.83 4.40 15.28
N ASN A 274 -2.32 3.19 14.99
CA ASN A 274 -3.71 2.77 15.23
C ASN A 274 -3.80 1.29 15.67
N SER A 275 -4.58 0.94 16.69
CA SER A 275 -4.69 -0.45 17.17
C SER A 275 -5.57 -1.33 16.27
N ASP A 276 -6.46 -0.75 15.48
CA ASP A 276 -7.38 -1.48 14.61
C ASP A 276 -6.69 -1.93 13.32
N LEU A 277 -6.03 -3.09 13.39
CA LEU A 277 -5.35 -3.73 12.27
C LEU A 277 -6.33 -4.21 11.19
N VAL A 278 -7.42 -4.86 11.61
CA VAL A 278 -8.36 -5.54 10.70
C VAL A 278 -9.01 -4.54 9.76
N THR A 279 -9.60 -3.47 10.29
CA THR A 279 -10.30 -2.48 9.46
C THR A 279 -9.36 -1.89 8.41
N HIS A 280 -8.12 -1.57 8.79
CA HIS A 280 -7.14 -0.99 7.86
C HIS A 280 -6.73 -1.93 6.73
N GLU A 281 -6.57 -3.24 7.00
CA GLU A 281 -6.24 -4.22 5.97
C GLU A 281 -7.42 -4.51 5.05
N VAL A 282 -8.62 -4.70 5.63
CA VAL A 282 -9.87 -4.93 4.88
C VAL A 282 -10.18 -3.75 3.97
N MET A 283 -10.09 -2.53 4.50
CA MET A 283 -10.26 -1.29 3.73
C MET A 283 -9.22 -1.15 2.61
N GLY A 284 -7.98 -1.61 2.85
CA GLY A 284 -6.93 -1.66 1.85
C GLY A 284 -7.27 -2.56 0.65
N GLY A 285 -8.01 -3.66 0.87
CA GLY A 285 -8.57 -4.51 -0.18
C GLY A 285 -9.78 -3.89 -0.86
N LEU A 286 -10.79 -3.48 -0.07
CA LEU A 286 -12.06 -2.94 -0.58
C LEU A 286 -11.87 -1.70 -1.46
N LYS A 287 -10.96 -0.80 -1.10
CA LYS A 287 -10.74 0.41 -1.91
C LYS A 287 -10.24 0.08 -3.32
N ASN A 288 -9.51 -1.03 -3.49
CA ASN A 288 -9.04 -1.48 -4.80
C ASN A 288 -10.19 -2.06 -5.63
N VAL A 289 -11.15 -2.75 -4.98
CA VAL A 289 -12.40 -3.21 -5.61
C VAL A 289 -13.17 -2.02 -6.16
N TYR A 290 -13.53 -1.08 -5.28
CA TYR A 290 -14.39 0.04 -5.66
C TYR A 290 -13.70 1.06 -6.57
N ALA A 291 -12.37 1.12 -6.56
CA ALA A 291 -11.62 1.91 -7.55
C ALA A 291 -11.87 1.43 -8.99
N ILE A 292 -12.02 0.12 -9.23
CA ILE A 292 -12.33 -0.39 -10.58
C ILE A 292 -13.66 0.17 -11.06
N GLY A 293 -14.72 0.05 -10.26
CA GLY A 293 -16.02 0.60 -10.63
C GLY A 293 -16.02 2.12 -10.73
N ALA A 294 -15.22 2.84 -9.92
CA ALA A 294 -15.06 4.29 -10.03
C ALA A 294 -14.50 4.68 -11.40
N GLY A 295 -13.50 3.93 -11.90
CA GLY A 295 -12.95 4.11 -13.24
C GLY A 295 -13.98 3.85 -14.35
N MET A 296 -14.81 2.82 -14.19
CA MET A 296 -15.90 2.53 -15.13
C MET A 296 -16.93 3.66 -15.16
N VAL A 297 -17.40 4.12 -13.99
CA VAL A 297 -18.34 5.23 -13.86
C VAL A 297 -17.75 6.50 -14.47
N ALA A 298 -16.48 6.82 -14.20
CA ALA A 298 -15.79 7.98 -14.74
C ALA A 298 -15.78 7.96 -16.28
N ALA A 299 -15.43 6.84 -16.92
CA ALA A 299 -15.47 6.71 -18.37
C ALA A 299 -16.89 6.79 -18.94
N LEU A 300 -17.85 6.05 -18.38
CA LEU A 300 -19.20 5.92 -18.92
C LEU A 300 -20.05 7.19 -18.75
N THR A 301 -19.70 8.04 -17.79
CA THR A 301 -20.43 9.28 -17.48
C THR A 301 -19.67 10.53 -17.91
N ASN A 302 -18.60 10.37 -18.71
CA ASN A 302 -17.73 11.44 -19.16
C ASN A 302 -17.27 12.35 -17.99
N GLU A 303 -16.70 11.72 -16.96
CA GLU A 303 -16.14 12.36 -15.76
C GLU A 303 -17.16 13.16 -14.91
N SER A 304 -18.46 12.88 -15.03
CA SER A 304 -19.53 13.51 -14.25
C SER A 304 -19.23 13.48 -12.74
N ALA A 305 -19.05 14.66 -12.15
CA ALA A 305 -18.79 14.80 -10.72
C ALA A 305 -19.95 14.22 -9.88
N THR A 306 -21.19 14.47 -10.28
CA THR A 306 -22.40 13.95 -9.62
C THR A 306 -22.48 12.43 -9.67
N SER A 307 -22.22 11.82 -10.83
CA SER A 307 -22.28 10.35 -10.95
C SER A 307 -21.19 9.68 -10.10
N LYS A 308 -19.99 10.27 -10.08
CA LYS A 308 -18.88 9.82 -9.24
C LYS A 308 -19.18 9.99 -7.74
N SER A 309 -19.83 11.08 -7.33
CA SER A 309 -20.17 11.29 -5.91
C SER A 309 -21.28 10.34 -5.44
N VAL A 310 -22.28 10.06 -6.27
CA VAL A 310 -23.30 9.05 -5.98
C VAL A 310 -22.64 7.67 -5.84
N TYR A 311 -21.82 7.26 -6.81
CA TYR A 311 -21.07 6.00 -6.73
C TYR A 311 -20.20 5.92 -5.46
N PHE A 312 -19.52 7.01 -5.10
CA PHE A 312 -18.71 7.10 -3.89
C PHE A 312 -19.54 6.83 -2.62
N ALA A 313 -20.74 7.41 -2.51
CA ALA A 313 -21.63 7.19 -1.37
C ALA A 313 -22.09 5.72 -1.25
N HIS A 314 -22.45 5.08 -2.36
CA HIS A 314 -22.82 3.67 -2.36
C HIS A 314 -21.63 2.77 -1.97
N CYS A 315 -20.45 3.02 -2.55
CA CYS A 315 -19.26 2.23 -2.24
C CYS A 315 -18.86 2.33 -0.78
N THR A 316 -18.81 3.54 -0.21
CA THR A 316 -18.43 3.71 1.20
C THR A 316 -19.43 3.07 2.15
N SER A 317 -20.73 3.07 1.80
CA SER A 317 -21.73 2.34 2.60
C SER A 317 -21.55 0.82 2.56
N GLU A 318 -21.21 0.23 1.41
CA GLU A 318 -20.87 -1.20 1.34
C GLU A 318 -19.57 -1.51 2.09
N MET A 319 -18.57 -0.62 2.00
CA MET A 319 -17.33 -0.78 2.76
C MET A 319 -17.59 -0.82 4.27
N ILE A 320 -18.41 0.11 4.78
CA ILE A 320 -18.80 0.16 6.19
C ILE A 320 -19.55 -1.10 6.59
N PHE A 321 -20.50 -1.54 5.76
CA PHE A 321 -21.26 -2.77 6.01
C PHE A 321 -20.35 -4.00 6.11
N ILE A 322 -19.44 -4.16 5.15
CA ILE A 322 -18.50 -5.29 5.11
C ILE A 322 -17.53 -5.24 6.30
N THR A 323 -17.02 -4.06 6.70
CA THR A 323 -16.11 -3.99 7.85
C THR A 323 -16.78 -4.34 9.17
N HIS A 324 -18.06 -4.01 9.37
CA HIS A 324 -18.79 -4.39 10.60
C HIS A 324 -19.14 -5.89 10.64
N LEU A 325 -19.24 -6.55 9.49
CA LEU A 325 -19.35 -8.01 9.46
C LEU A 325 -18.05 -8.68 9.94
N LEU A 326 -16.91 -8.05 9.65
CA LEU A 326 -15.58 -8.62 9.86
C LEU A 326 -14.92 -8.20 11.18
N ALA A 327 -15.23 -7.03 11.73
CA ALA A 327 -14.62 -6.48 12.94
C ALA A 327 -15.68 -6.08 13.97
N GLU A 328 -15.38 -6.29 15.26
CA GLU A 328 -16.31 -6.02 16.37
C GLU A 328 -16.55 -4.52 16.56
N GLU A 329 -15.46 -3.76 16.67
CA GLU A 329 -15.48 -2.31 16.86
C GLU A 329 -14.62 -1.64 15.77
N PRO A 330 -15.04 -1.68 14.50
CA PRO A 330 -14.26 -1.12 13.41
C PRO A 330 -14.09 0.39 13.57
N GLU A 331 -12.91 0.91 13.25
CA GLU A 331 -12.71 2.34 13.11
C GLU A 331 -13.69 2.91 12.07
N LYS A 332 -14.29 4.03 12.42
CA LYS A 332 -15.21 4.74 11.52
C LYS A 332 -14.48 5.07 10.21
N LEU A 333 -15.16 4.86 9.09
CA LEU A 333 -14.73 5.31 7.77
C LEU A 333 -14.79 6.85 7.68
N ALA A 334 -13.84 7.51 8.32
CA ALA A 334 -13.73 8.95 8.44
C ALA A 334 -12.25 9.37 8.40
N GLY A 335 -12.00 10.66 8.18
CA GLY A 335 -10.64 11.22 8.20
C GLY A 335 -9.67 10.42 7.31
N PRO A 336 -8.60 9.82 7.86
CA PRO A 336 -7.57 9.13 7.07
C PRO A 336 -8.06 7.93 6.23
N LEU A 337 -8.94 7.08 6.76
CA LEU A 337 -9.46 5.91 6.01
C LEU A 337 -10.30 6.34 4.82
N LEU A 338 -11.13 7.37 5.02
CA LEU A 338 -11.93 7.97 3.95
C LEU A 338 -11.03 8.67 2.92
N ALA A 339 -9.99 9.37 3.36
CA ALA A 339 -9.02 10.02 2.49
C ALA A 339 -8.24 9.02 1.63
N ASP A 340 -7.82 7.87 2.18
CA ASP A 340 -7.13 6.82 1.43
C ASP A 340 -8.05 6.20 0.36
N THR A 341 -9.32 5.99 0.74
CA THR A 341 -10.36 5.53 -0.19
C THR A 341 -10.54 6.55 -1.31
N TYR A 342 -10.73 7.83 -0.98
CA TYR A 342 -10.96 8.89 -1.95
C TYR A 342 -9.82 9.02 -2.97
N VAL A 343 -8.56 9.12 -2.51
CA VAL A 343 -7.42 9.25 -3.43
C VAL A 343 -7.28 8.03 -4.35
N THR A 344 -7.57 6.83 -3.83
CA THR A 344 -7.47 5.57 -4.60
C THR A 344 -8.54 5.49 -5.69
N LEU A 345 -9.76 5.99 -5.41
CA LEU A 345 -10.85 6.05 -6.39
C LEU A 345 -10.61 7.11 -7.47
N LEU A 346 -9.88 8.18 -7.17
CA LEU A 346 -9.51 9.21 -8.14
C LEU A 346 -8.37 8.78 -9.06
N LYS A 347 -7.34 8.12 -8.50
CA LYS A 347 -6.09 7.85 -9.20
C LYS A 347 -5.51 6.54 -8.73
N GLY A 348 -5.18 5.66 -9.68
CA GLY A 348 -4.52 4.40 -9.37
C GLY A 348 -4.67 3.38 -10.49
N ARG A 349 -3.94 2.26 -10.34
CA ARG A 349 -3.96 1.18 -11.34
C ARG A 349 -5.35 0.55 -11.48
N ASN A 350 -6.08 0.38 -10.38
CA ASN A 350 -7.43 -0.20 -10.37
C ASN A 350 -8.46 0.73 -11.06
N ALA A 351 -8.45 2.04 -10.73
CA ALA A 351 -9.30 3.02 -11.41
C ALA A 351 -8.97 3.15 -12.90
N TRP A 352 -7.69 3.20 -13.25
CA TRP A 352 -7.26 3.17 -14.65
C TRP A 352 -7.78 1.90 -15.37
N TYR A 353 -7.67 0.73 -14.76
CA TYR A 353 -8.14 -0.53 -15.35
C TYR A 353 -9.65 -0.50 -15.66
N GLY A 354 -10.46 -0.06 -14.69
CA GLY A 354 -11.90 0.12 -14.90
C GLY A 354 -12.23 1.11 -16.01
N GLN A 355 -11.47 2.20 -16.10
CA GLN A 355 -11.62 3.19 -17.17
C GLN A 355 -11.30 2.61 -18.56
N MET A 356 -10.21 1.85 -18.69
CA MET A 356 -9.82 1.24 -19.97
C MET A 356 -10.82 0.17 -20.42
N LEU A 357 -11.31 -0.65 -19.48
CA LEU A 357 -12.37 -1.63 -19.75
C LEU A 357 -13.64 -0.94 -20.25
N ALA A 358 -14.06 0.14 -19.59
CA ALA A 358 -15.27 0.87 -19.96
C ALA A 358 -15.17 1.57 -21.32
N LYS A 359 -13.97 2.00 -21.72
CA LYS A 359 -13.70 2.57 -23.06
C LYS A 359 -13.55 1.51 -24.16
N GLY A 360 -13.43 0.23 -23.80
CA GLY A 360 -13.13 -0.85 -24.74
C GLY A 360 -11.67 -0.86 -25.23
N GLU A 361 -10.79 -0.11 -24.59
CA GLU A 361 -9.34 -0.07 -24.88
C GLU A 361 -8.60 -1.28 -24.29
N LEU A 362 -9.23 -1.95 -23.31
CA LEU A 362 -8.74 -3.19 -22.71
C LEU A 362 -9.85 -4.24 -22.73
N SER A 363 -9.48 -5.51 -22.97
CA SER A 363 -10.37 -6.67 -22.79
C SER A 363 -10.00 -7.45 -21.53
N LEU A 364 -11.00 -8.05 -20.87
CA LEU A 364 -10.81 -9.00 -19.77
C LEU A 364 -10.02 -10.25 -20.19
N ASP A 365 -9.95 -10.56 -21.49
CA ASP A 365 -9.14 -11.67 -22.03
C ASP A 365 -7.63 -11.43 -21.90
N MET A 366 -7.22 -10.17 -21.70
CA MET A 366 -5.82 -9.82 -21.45
C MET A 366 -5.38 -10.18 -20.02
N GLY A 367 -6.31 -10.65 -19.19
CA GLY A 367 -6.08 -10.98 -17.79
C GLY A 367 -6.03 -9.76 -16.87
N ASP A 368 -5.60 -10.00 -15.64
CA ASP A 368 -5.46 -9.02 -14.57
C ASP A 368 -4.00 -8.58 -14.34
N SER A 369 -3.03 -9.18 -15.05
CA SER A 369 -1.63 -8.77 -15.06
C SER A 369 -1.28 -8.04 -16.35
N ILE A 370 -1.31 -6.71 -16.30
CA ILE A 370 -1.15 -5.89 -17.50
C ILE A 370 0.31 -5.49 -17.69
N LYS A 371 0.85 -5.77 -18.88
CA LYS A 371 2.23 -5.40 -19.25
C LYS A 371 2.46 -3.90 -19.02
N GLY A 372 3.50 -3.55 -18.26
CA GLY A 372 3.84 -2.15 -17.92
C GLY A 372 3.03 -1.54 -16.78
N LYS A 373 1.96 -2.19 -16.27
CA LYS A 373 1.18 -1.73 -15.11
C LYS A 373 1.23 -2.70 -13.92
N GLY A 374 1.46 -3.98 -14.18
CA GLY A 374 1.45 -5.07 -13.20
C GLY A 374 0.04 -5.57 -12.88
N THR A 375 -0.07 -6.37 -11.82
CA THR A 375 -1.33 -7.00 -11.40
C THR A 375 -2.34 -5.99 -10.84
N ILE A 376 -3.59 -6.14 -11.26
CA ILE A 376 -4.76 -5.38 -10.82
C ILE A 376 -5.41 -6.11 -9.66
N GLN A 377 -4.87 -5.87 -8.46
CA GLN A 377 -5.28 -6.56 -7.23
C GLN A 377 -6.77 -6.41 -6.89
N GLY A 378 -7.44 -5.38 -7.41
CA GLY A 378 -8.88 -5.21 -7.24
C GLY A 378 -9.70 -6.35 -7.86
N VAL A 379 -9.22 -7.01 -8.91
CA VAL A 379 -9.92 -8.16 -9.53
C VAL A 379 -9.95 -9.34 -8.56
N SER A 380 -8.80 -9.73 -8.00
CA SER A 380 -8.73 -10.80 -7.00
C SER A 380 -9.51 -10.46 -5.72
N ALA A 381 -9.51 -9.18 -5.32
CA ALA A 381 -10.28 -8.74 -4.15
C ALA A 381 -11.79 -8.77 -4.40
N VAL A 382 -12.27 -8.46 -5.62
CA VAL A 382 -13.69 -8.60 -5.98
C VAL A 382 -14.14 -10.04 -5.79
N ASP A 383 -13.36 -10.99 -6.33
CA ASP A 383 -13.64 -12.42 -6.21
C ASP A 383 -13.71 -12.85 -4.75
N ALA A 384 -12.65 -12.56 -3.98
CA ALA A 384 -12.56 -12.98 -2.59
C ALA A 384 -13.64 -12.38 -1.67
N PHE A 385 -13.99 -11.10 -1.80
CA PHE A 385 -15.10 -10.53 -1.02
C PHE A 385 -16.45 -11.07 -1.47
N TYR A 386 -16.66 -11.27 -2.78
CA TYR A 386 -17.92 -11.81 -3.28
C TYR A 386 -18.15 -13.24 -2.80
N GLU A 387 -17.15 -14.13 -2.94
CA GLU A 387 -17.24 -15.52 -2.51
C GLU A 387 -17.54 -15.60 -1.01
N LEU A 388 -16.80 -14.85 -0.17
CA LEU A 388 -17.07 -14.82 1.27
C LEU A 388 -18.51 -14.38 1.57
N LEU A 389 -18.95 -13.26 1.00
CA LEU A 389 -20.25 -12.68 1.32
C LEU A 389 -21.43 -13.45 0.70
N SER A 390 -21.16 -14.41 -0.17
CA SER A 390 -22.15 -15.31 -0.76
C SER A 390 -22.42 -16.55 0.11
N GLU A 391 -21.58 -16.81 1.11
CA GLU A 391 -21.69 -17.98 1.96
C GLU A 391 -22.98 -17.98 2.78
N SER A 392 -23.74 -19.08 2.65
CA SER A 392 -25.03 -19.24 3.32
C SER A 392 -24.91 -19.21 4.85
N SER A 393 -23.73 -19.54 5.38
CA SER A 393 -23.45 -19.50 6.81
C SER A 393 -23.54 -18.09 7.39
N LEU A 394 -23.31 -17.03 6.58
CA LEU A 394 -23.22 -15.63 7.04
C LEU A 394 -24.55 -14.89 7.13
N SER A 395 -25.63 -15.49 6.64
CA SER A 395 -26.94 -14.86 6.42
C SER A 395 -27.27 -13.69 7.36
N VAL A 396 -27.68 -12.56 6.79
CA VAL A 396 -28.13 -11.34 7.47
C VAL A 396 -29.62 -11.14 7.24
N LEU A 397 -30.31 -10.43 8.14
CA LEU A 397 -31.72 -10.12 7.95
C LEU A 397 -31.88 -9.00 6.91
N HIS A 398 -32.72 -9.25 5.91
CA HIS A 398 -33.13 -8.24 4.95
C HIS A 398 -34.01 -7.19 5.66
N PRO A 399 -33.69 -5.89 5.58
CA PRO A 399 -34.35 -4.84 6.37
C PRO A 399 -35.83 -4.69 6.07
N GLU A 400 -36.26 -4.95 4.82
CA GLU A 400 -37.66 -4.79 4.39
C GLU A 400 -38.45 -6.10 4.38
N GLU A 401 -37.78 -7.21 4.06
CA GLU A 401 -38.46 -8.51 3.92
C GLU A 401 -38.43 -9.31 5.21
N ASN A 402 -37.56 -8.93 6.16
CA ASN A 402 -37.29 -9.64 7.40
C ASN A 402 -36.97 -11.14 7.19
N LYS A 403 -36.31 -11.45 6.07
CA LYS A 403 -35.86 -12.80 5.70
C LYS A 403 -34.33 -12.87 5.71
N PRO A 404 -33.73 -14.02 6.04
CA PRO A 404 -32.30 -14.22 5.89
C PRO A 404 -31.87 -14.16 4.42
N VAL A 405 -30.85 -13.35 4.12
CA VAL A 405 -30.21 -13.23 2.80
C VAL A 405 -28.69 -13.30 2.95
N ALA A 406 -27.98 -13.70 1.90
CA ALA A 406 -26.52 -13.61 1.89
C ALA A 406 -26.08 -12.13 1.98
N PRO A 407 -25.04 -11.78 2.76
CA PRO A 407 -24.55 -10.41 2.85
C PRO A 407 -24.30 -9.72 1.50
N VAL A 408 -23.88 -10.47 0.48
CA VAL A 408 -23.61 -9.95 -0.86
C VAL A 408 -24.85 -9.36 -1.54
N GLU A 409 -26.05 -9.77 -1.15
CA GLU A 409 -27.30 -9.21 -1.66
C GLU A 409 -27.50 -7.74 -1.22
N LEU A 410 -26.88 -7.35 -0.09
CA LEU A 410 -26.84 -5.96 0.38
C LEU A 410 -25.66 -5.17 -0.20
N CYS A 411 -24.83 -5.79 -1.06
CA CYS A 411 -23.68 -5.18 -1.73
C CYS A 411 -23.82 -5.22 -3.27
N PRO A 412 -24.81 -4.52 -3.84
CA PRO A 412 -25.10 -4.54 -5.28
C PRO A 412 -23.94 -4.09 -6.17
N ILE A 413 -23.08 -3.16 -5.71
CA ILE A 413 -21.92 -2.69 -6.48
C ILE A 413 -20.86 -3.80 -6.55
N LEU A 414 -20.50 -4.40 -5.41
CA LEU A 414 -19.60 -5.56 -5.38
C LEU A 414 -20.13 -6.70 -6.25
N LYS A 415 -21.41 -7.06 -6.10
CA LYS A 415 -22.08 -8.10 -6.90
C LYS A 415 -22.03 -7.82 -8.40
N THR A 416 -22.23 -6.57 -8.79
CA THR A 416 -22.15 -6.14 -10.20
C THR A 416 -20.72 -6.23 -10.72
N LEU A 417 -19.73 -5.77 -9.94
CA LEU A 417 -18.31 -5.89 -10.30
C LEU A 417 -17.89 -7.35 -10.47
N TYR A 418 -18.35 -8.26 -9.61
CA TYR A 418 -18.10 -9.70 -9.76
C TYR A 418 -18.68 -10.25 -11.07
N LYS A 419 -19.94 -9.90 -11.38
CA LYS A 419 -20.59 -10.32 -12.64
C LYS A 419 -19.91 -9.77 -13.88
N ILE A 420 -19.31 -8.58 -13.80
CA ILE A 420 -18.54 -7.98 -14.90
C ILE A 420 -17.18 -8.65 -15.05
N LEU A 421 -16.40 -8.71 -13.96
CA LEU A 421 -14.97 -9.03 -13.99
C LEU A 421 -14.70 -10.54 -13.94
N ILE A 422 -15.47 -11.29 -13.14
CA ILE A 422 -15.22 -12.71 -12.85
C ILE A 422 -16.12 -13.60 -13.70
N LYS A 423 -17.46 -13.45 -13.57
CA LYS A 423 -18.40 -14.27 -14.35
C LYS A 423 -18.52 -13.85 -15.82
N ARG A 424 -18.16 -12.60 -16.13
CA ARG A 424 -18.26 -12.01 -17.47
C ARG A 424 -19.69 -12.08 -18.06
N GLU A 425 -20.69 -12.07 -17.18
CA GLU A 425 -22.12 -12.13 -17.52
C GLU A 425 -22.68 -10.75 -17.87
N LEU A 426 -22.07 -9.69 -17.34
CA LEU A 426 -22.54 -8.33 -17.49
C LEU A 426 -21.48 -7.45 -18.17
N PRO A 427 -21.88 -6.53 -19.07
CA PRO A 427 -20.99 -5.53 -19.62
C PRO A 427 -20.66 -4.44 -18.59
N THR A 428 -19.58 -3.69 -18.80
CA THR A 428 -19.16 -2.58 -17.91
C THR A 428 -20.27 -1.56 -17.64
N LYS A 429 -21.16 -1.29 -18.62
CA LYS A 429 -22.33 -0.39 -18.46
C LYS A 429 -23.31 -0.83 -17.36
N ALA A 430 -23.28 -2.10 -16.94
CA ALA A 430 -24.13 -2.59 -15.86
C ALA A 430 -23.85 -1.89 -14.52
N ILE A 431 -22.65 -1.32 -14.31
CA ILE A 431 -22.35 -0.54 -13.11
C ILE A 431 -23.28 0.67 -12.96
N LEU A 432 -23.67 1.31 -14.08
CA LEU A 432 -24.62 2.43 -14.06
C LEU A 432 -26.05 1.95 -13.91
N GLN A 433 -26.36 0.72 -14.35
CA GLN A 433 -27.69 0.13 -14.14
C GLN A 433 -27.89 -0.17 -12.65
N ALA A 434 -26.87 -0.73 -11.98
CA ALA A 434 -26.90 -0.95 -10.54
C ALA A 434 -27.14 0.34 -9.75
N LEU A 435 -26.49 1.45 -10.13
CA LEU A 435 -26.71 2.77 -9.50
C LEU A 435 -28.08 3.39 -9.79
N ARG A 436 -28.78 2.93 -10.82
CA ARG A 436 -30.10 3.44 -11.23
C ARG A 436 -31.24 2.51 -10.81
N ASP A 437 -30.92 1.44 -10.09
CA ASP A 437 -31.91 0.52 -9.56
C ASP A 437 -32.72 1.26 -8.49
N GLU A 438 -33.99 1.52 -8.80
CA GLU A 438 -34.92 2.22 -7.90
C GLU A 438 -35.23 1.42 -6.64
N THR A 439 -34.89 0.12 -6.62
CA THR A 439 -35.02 -0.76 -5.45
C THR A 439 -33.74 -0.82 -4.60
N MET A 440 -32.68 -0.09 -4.99
CA MET A 440 -31.42 -0.05 -4.26
C MET A 440 -31.57 0.72 -2.94
N TYR A 441 -31.05 0.14 -1.85
CA TYR A 441 -31.02 0.80 -0.55
C TYR A 441 -30.32 2.15 -0.56
N ASP A 442 -30.90 3.08 0.20
CA ASP A 442 -30.23 4.31 0.59
C ASP A 442 -28.90 3.93 1.28
N PRO A 443 -27.75 4.50 0.85
CA PRO A 443 -26.47 4.31 1.52
C PRO A 443 -26.52 4.50 3.04
N ARG A 444 -27.36 5.41 3.53
CA ARG A 444 -27.57 5.65 4.97
C ARG A 444 -28.13 4.42 5.67
N GLU A 445 -29.16 3.80 5.12
CA GLU A 445 -29.78 2.60 5.72
C GLU A 445 -28.78 1.45 5.78
N ARG A 446 -27.95 1.28 4.73
CA ARG A 446 -26.88 0.28 4.72
C ARG A 446 -25.83 0.52 5.81
N ILE A 447 -25.49 1.79 6.07
CA ILE A 447 -24.58 2.16 7.17
C ILE A 447 -25.21 1.84 8.53
N GLU A 448 -26.48 2.20 8.74
CA GLU A 448 -27.22 1.91 9.97
C GLU A 448 -27.32 0.39 10.22
N MET A 449 -27.56 -0.39 9.16
CA MET A 449 -27.52 -1.85 9.23
C MET A 449 -26.15 -2.35 9.71
N GLY A 450 -25.06 -1.95 9.03
CA GLY A 450 -23.71 -2.38 9.41
C GLY A 450 -23.38 -2.04 10.87
N GLN A 451 -23.78 -0.88 11.36
CA GLN A 451 -23.49 -0.42 12.73
C GLN A 451 -24.29 -1.16 13.82
N SER A 452 -25.35 -1.87 13.47
CA SER A 452 -26.05 -2.71 14.44
C SER A 452 -25.16 -3.93 14.75
N HIS A 453 -24.71 -4.05 16.00
CA HIS A 453 -23.69 -5.03 16.41
C HIS A 453 -24.13 -6.50 16.27
N ALA A 454 -25.37 -6.76 15.85
CA ALA A 454 -25.90 -8.09 15.60
C ALA A 454 -25.21 -8.82 14.43
N PHE A 455 -24.34 -8.15 13.66
CA PHE A 455 -23.73 -8.70 12.44
C PHE A 455 -22.27 -9.13 12.58
N TYR A 456 -21.57 -8.84 13.67
CA TYR A 456 -20.16 -9.19 13.81
C TYR A 456 -19.95 -10.72 13.88
N ARG A 457 -19.05 -11.25 13.05
CA ARG A 457 -18.72 -12.69 13.00
C ARG A 457 -17.19 -12.92 13.05
N PRO A 458 -16.60 -13.13 14.23
CA PRO A 458 -15.14 -13.29 14.41
C PRO A 458 -14.54 -14.46 13.62
N SER A 459 -15.31 -15.53 13.44
CA SER A 459 -14.91 -16.71 12.64
C SER A 459 -14.48 -16.36 11.21
N LEU A 460 -14.96 -15.24 10.66
CA LEU A 460 -14.57 -14.73 9.34
C LEU A 460 -13.13 -14.22 9.24
N LEU A 461 -12.46 -14.05 10.37
CA LEU A 461 -11.04 -13.74 10.46
C LEU A 461 -10.22 -14.92 10.97
N GLY A 462 -10.83 -16.11 11.08
CA GLY A 462 -10.20 -17.27 11.70
C GLY A 462 -10.02 -17.15 13.22
N GLN A 463 -10.78 -16.26 13.88
CA GLN A 463 -10.84 -16.20 15.34
C GLN A 463 -11.87 -17.20 15.86
N PRO A 464 -11.58 -17.92 16.96
CA PRO A 464 -12.45 -18.97 17.52
C PRO A 464 -13.78 -18.45 18.06
#